data_AF-A0A7K1RNQ2-F1
#
_entry.id   AF-A0A7K1RNQ2-F1
#
_cell.length_a   1.000
_cell.length_b   1.000
_cell.length_c   1.000
_cell.angle_alpha   90.00
_cell.angle_beta   90.00
_cell.angle_gamma   90.00
#
_symmetry.space_group_name_H-M   'P 1'
#
loop_
_entity.id
_entity.type
_entity.pdbx_description
1 polymer ?
#
loop_
_entity_poly.entity_id
_entity_poly.type
_entity_poly.pdbx_seq_one_letter_code
_entity_poly.pdbx_strand_id
1 'polypeptide(L)'
;VAGEIRLVAAPSIALDAAAAAALDAGLCPLILGDALEGEAREMGRVMAGIALSARDKGLPVAAPAIILSGGEGTVSLGGMIDGRGGRNTEFLLSLAVALKGASGIWAIAGDTDGIDGVEDAAGALVAPDSLIRMRDAGIDPRATLSAHDSYTAFKAIGDLVVTGPTLTNVNDIRAILIG
;
A
#
# COMPACT_ATOMS: atom_id res chain seq x y z
N VAL A 1 -41.84 -12.89 -7.50
CA VAL A 1 -40.91 -13.03 -6.36
C VAL A 1 -39.73 -12.11 -6.68
N ALA A 2 -39.57 -11.01 -5.94
CA ALA A 2 -38.38 -10.18 -6.08
C ALA A 2 -37.22 -10.94 -5.39
N GLY A 3 -36.11 -11.14 -6.09
CA GLY A 3 -34.94 -11.80 -5.52
C GLY A 3 -34.29 -10.90 -4.47
N GLU A 4 -33.83 -11.48 -3.37
CA GLU A 4 -33.01 -10.80 -2.38
C GLU A 4 -31.54 -10.89 -2.83
N ILE A 5 -30.88 -9.75 -3.00
CA ILE A 5 -29.44 -9.67 -3.31
C ILE A 5 -28.70 -9.37 -2.01
N ARG A 6 -27.71 -10.19 -1.67
CA ARG A 6 -26.81 -9.97 -0.53
C ARG A 6 -25.37 -9.91 -1.04
N LEU A 7 -24.66 -8.85 -0.69
CA LEU A 7 -23.22 -8.73 -0.90
C LEU A 7 -22.51 -9.62 0.14
N VAL A 8 -21.76 -10.61 -0.33
CA VAL A 8 -21.03 -11.57 0.50
C VAL A 8 -19.54 -11.25 0.61
N ALA A 9 -18.99 -10.46 -0.32
CA ALA A 9 -17.62 -9.98 -0.33
C ALA A 9 -17.55 -8.64 -1.10
N ALA A 10 -16.84 -7.67 -0.56
CA ALA A 10 -16.62 -6.36 -1.15
C ALA A 10 -15.37 -5.70 -0.55
N PRO A 11 -14.72 -4.75 -1.27
CA PRO A 11 -13.58 -4.00 -0.72
C PRO A 11 -13.92 -3.33 0.62
N SER A 12 -15.12 -2.74 0.75
CA SER A 12 -15.63 -2.17 2.01
C SER A 12 -15.68 -3.17 3.17
N ILE A 13 -16.12 -4.41 2.94
CA ILE A 13 -16.17 -5.44 3.99
C ILE A 13 -14.75 -5.76 4.50
N ALA A 14 -13.75 -5.77 3.61
CA ALA A 14 -12.37 -6.03 4.00
C ALA A 14 -11.76 -4.84 4.76
N LEU A 15 -12.08 -3.60 4.38
CA LEU A 15 -11.68 -2.40 5.13
C LEU A 15 -12.33 -2.34 6.51
N ASP A 16 -13.61 -2.70 6.62
CA ASP A 16 -14.31 -2.78 7.91
C ASP A 16 -13.67 -3.83 8.82
N ALA A 17 -13.28 -5.00 8.26
CA ALA A 17 -12.55 -6.02 9.02
C ALA A 17 -11.17 -5.52 9.48
N ALA A 18 -10.43 -4.82 8.60
CA ALA A 18 -9.16 -4.22 8.96
C ALA A 18 -9.32 -3.12 10.04
N ALA A 19 -10.37 -2.32 9.97
CA ALA A 19 -10.69 -1.30 10.96
C ALA A 19 -11.04 -1.92 12.33
N ALA A 20 -11.80 -3.02 12.35
CA ALA A 20 -12.10 -3.76 13.57
C ALA A 20 -10.82 -4.32 14.21
N ALA A 21 -9.96 -4.96 13.43
CA ALA A 21 -8.67 -5.46 13.91
C ALA A 21 -7.77 -4.34 14.46
N ALA A 22 -7.81 -3.16 13.85
CA ALA A 22 -7.08 -1.99 14.33
C ALA A 22 -7.61 -1.47 15.68
N LEU A 23 -8.93 -1.43 15.86
CA LEU A 23 -9.54 -1.05 17.14
C LEU A 23 -9.15 -2.03 18.25
N ASP A 24 -9.16 -3.34 17.96
CA ASP A 24 -8.72 -4.37 18.91
C ASP A 24 -7.24 -4.23 19.29
N ALA A 25 -6.42 -3.70 18.38
CA ALA A 25 -5.02 -3.36 18.62
C ALA A 25 -4.81 -1.98 19.30
N GLY A 26 -5.89 -1.25 19.63
CA GLY A 26 -5.81 0.06 20.28
C GLY A 26 -5.46 1.23 19.34
N LEU A 27 -5.61 1.04 18.02
CA LEU A 27 -5.38 2.04 16.99
C LEU A 27 -6.69 2.73 16.60
N CYS A 28 -6.65 4.03 16.31
CA CYS A 28 -7.79 4.73 15.72
C CYS A 28 -7.83 4.50 14.19
N PRO A 29 -8.83 3.78 13.63
CA PRO A 29 -8.95 3.62 12.20
C PRO A 29 -9.53 4.87 11.54
N LEU A 30 -8.95 5.28 10.43
CA LEU A 30 -9.50 6.27 9.50
C LEU A 30 -9.61 5.64 8.11
N ILE A 31 -10.83 5.33 7.67
CA ILE A 31 -11.11 4.82 6.33
C ILE A 31 -11.29 6.02 5.39
N LEU A 32 -10.45 6.16 4.37
CA LEU A 32 -10.53 7.23 3.37
C LEU A 32 -11.43 6.90 2.18
N GLY A 33 -11.82 5.62 2.03
CA GLY A 33 -12.69 5.13 0.96
C GLY A 33 -12.23 3.78 0.42
N ASP A 34 -13.12 3.12 -0.31
CA ASP A 34 -12.94 1.78 -0.88
C ASP A 34 -12.89 1.77 -2.43
N ALA A 35 -12.96 2.94 -3.05
CA ALA A 35 -12.97 3.14 -4.50
C ALA A 35 -11.95 4.22 -4.93
N LEU A 36 -10.78 4.28 -4.29
CA LEU A 36 -9.73 5.19 -4.73
C LEU A 36 -9.07 4.65 -5.99
N GLU A 37 -9.05 5.49 -7.03
CA GLU A 37 -8.47 5.19 -8.34
C GLU A 37 -7.45 6.26 -8.76
N GLY A 38 -6.48 5.86 -9.57
CA GLY A 38 -5.49 6.74 -10.16
C GLY A 38 -4.11 6.10 -10.32
N GLU A 39 -3.15 6.88 -10.79
CA GLU A 39 -1.77 6.41 -10.94
C GLU A 39 -1.17 6.09 -9.57
N ALA A 40 -0.75 4.84 -9.40
CA ALA A 40 -0.26 4.28 -8.13
C ALA A 40 0.84 5.14 -7.51
N ARG A 41 1.78 5.61 -8.34
CA ARG A 41 2.85 6.52 -7.94
C ARG A 41 2.32 7.84 -7.35
N GLU A 42 1.32 8.46 -7.97
CA GLU A 42 0.76 9.73 -7.49
C GLU A 42 -0.06 9.52 -6.22
N MET A 43 -0.82 8.43 -6.15
CA MET A 43 -1.52 8.02 -4.93
C MET A 43 -0.56 7.85 -3.76
N GLY A 44 0.58 7.16 -3.95
CA GLY A 44 1.59 6.97 -2.91
C GLY A 44 2.15 8.29 -2.38
N ARG A 45 2.38 9.27 -3.28
CA ARG A 45 2.85 10.61 -2.94
C ARG A 45 1.81 11.39 -2.12
N VAL A 46 0.54 11.36 -2.52
CA VAL A 46 -0.55 12.03 -1.79
C VAL A 46 -0.72 11.41 -0.40
N MET A 47 -0.76 10.08 -0.31
CA MET A 47 -0.92 9.36 0.94
C MET A 47 0.23 9.60 1.91
N ALA A 48 1.47 9.74 1.42
CA ALA A 48 2.61 10.15 2.25
C ALA A 48 2.40 11.56 2.85
N GLY A 49 1.84 12.50 2.11
CA GLY A 49 1.52 13.84 2.62
C GLY A 49 0.47 13.80 3.74
N ILE A 50 -0.57 12.97 3.59
CA ILE A 50 -1.59 12.75 4.62
C ILE A 50 -0.97 12.10 5.86
N ALA A 51 -0.15 11.05 5.69
CA ALA A 51 0.52 10.36 6.78
C ALA A 51 1.45 11.27 7.59
N LEU A 52 2.23 12.12 6.90
CA LEU A 52 3.08 13.13 7.55
C LEU A 52 2.23 14.14 8.33
N SER A 53 1.11 14.60 7.78
CA SER A 53 0.18 15.49 8.49
C SER A 53 -0.43 14.82 9.73
N ALA A 54 -0.79 13.54 9.63
CA ALA A 54 -1.34 12.78 10.75
C ALA A 54 -0.31 12.66 11.87
N ARG A 55 0.92 12.30 11.53
CA ARG A 55 2.03 12.21 12.48
C ARG A 55 2.38 13.56 13.12
N ASP A 56 2.57 14.61 12.32
CA ASP A 56 3.15 15.87 12.79
C ASP A 56 2.10 16.81 13.42
N LYS A 57 0.84 16.69 13.01
CA LYS A 57 -0.24 17.64 13.35
C LYS A 57 -1.49 16.98 13.92
N GLY A 58 -1.56 15.66 13.93
CA GLY A 58 -2.76 14.93 14.34
C GLY A 58 -3.95 15.09 13.39
N LEU A 59 -3.70 15.42 12.12
CA LEU A 59 -4.74 15.67 11.11
C LEU A 59 -4.50 14.83 9.85
N PRO A 60 -5.51 14.15 9.30
CA PRO A 60 -6.91 14.11 9.75
C PRO A 60 -7.18 13.22 10.97
N VAL A 61 -6.19 12.46 11.43
CA VAL A 61 -6.27 11.58 12.59
C VAL A 61 -4.97 11.68 13.41
N ALA A 62 -5.08 11.58 14.74
CA ALA A 62 -3.94 11.61 15.64
C ALA A 62 -3.44 10.21 15.98
N ALA A 63 -2.12 10.05 16.12
CA ALA A 63 -1.51 8.81 16.57
C ALA A 63 -1.98 8.42 18.00
N PRO A 64 -2.07 7.11 18.32
CA PRO A 64 -1.83 5.97 17.44
C PRO A 64 -3.03 5.68 16.53
N ALA A 65 -2.79 5.61 15.22
CA ALA A 65 -3.85 5.49 14.22
C ALA A 65 -3.45 4.65 13.02
N ILE A 66 -4.44 4.14 12.29
CA ILE A 66 -4.24 3.49 11.00
C ILE A 66 -5.11 4.16 9.95
N ILE A 67 -4.51 4.56 8.84
CA ILE A 67 -5.21 5.11 7.69
C ILE A 67 -5.43 3.96 6.71
N LEU A 68 -6.69 3.71 6.36
CA LEU A 68 -7.13 2.62 5.51
C LEU A 68 -7.70 3.16 4.20
N SER A 69 -7.38 2.51 3.09
CA SER A 69 -8.02 2.77 1.81
C SER A 69 -8.06 1.51 0.95
N GLY A 70 -9.08 1.41 0.12
CA GLY A 70 -9.20 0.40 -0.93
C GLY A 70 -9.47 1.05 -2.28
N GLY A 71 -9.59 0.23 -3.32
CA GLY A 71 -9.83 0.66 -4.69
C GLY A 71 -8.85 -0.02 -5.65
N GLU A 72 -8.59 0.61 -6.79
CA GLU A 72 -7.77 0.02 -7.84
C GLU A 72 -6.79 1.06 -8.38
N GLY A 73 -5.49 0.82 -8.23
CA GLY A 73 -4.47 1.65 -8.86
C GLY A 73 -4.31 1.39 -10.36
N THR A 74 -3.58 2.25 -11.05
CA THR A 74 -3.00 1.98 -12.38
C THR A 74 -1.52 2.30 -12.41
N VAL A 75 -0.80 1.64 -13.30
CA VAL A 75 0.59 1.96 -13.63
C VAL A 75 0.67 2.19 -15.14
N SER A 76 0.91 3.44 -15.53
CA SER A 76 1.11 3.80 -16.93
C SER A 76 2.57 3.56 -17.36
N LEU A 77 2.81 2.49 -18.12
CA LEU A 77 4.13 2.19 -18.68
C LEU A 77 4.39 2.98 -19.97
N GLY A 78 5.40 3.85 -19.96
CA GLY A 78 5.83 4.62 -21.12
C GLY A 78 6.75 3.82 -22.05
N GLY A 79 6.22 3.24 -23.11
CA GLY A 79 7.02 2.50 -24.12
C GLY A 79 7.45 1.11 -23.65
N MET A 80 8.59 0.60 -24.16
CA MET A 80 9.15 -0.66 -23.67
C MET A 80 9.89 -0.41 -22.36
N ILE A 81 9.29 -0.87 -21.26
CA ILE A 81 9.86 -0.83 -19.92
C ILE A 81 9.98 -2.28 -19.44
N ASP A 82 11.19 -2.66 -19.00
CA ASP A 82 11.51 -4.00 -18.49
C ASP A 82 11.38 -4.10 -16.95
N GLY A 83 10.89 -3.03 -16.31
CA GLY A 83 10.68 -2.97 -14.86
C GLY A 83 9.67 -3.99 -14.37
N ARG A 84 9.89 -4.49 -13.14
CA ARG A 84 9.03 -5.50 -12.52
C ARG A 84 8.29 -4.94 -11.32
N GLY A 85 7.01 -5.26 -11.23
CA GLY A 85 6.17 -4.88 -10.10
C GLY A 85 4.70 -4.81 -10.45
N GLY A 86 3.98 -4.16 -9.55
CA GLY A 86 2.55 -3.93 -9.65
C GLY A 86 2.16 -2.63 -8.97
N ARG A 87 0.85 -2.45 -8.86
CA ARG A 87 0.24 -1.20 -8.45
C ARG A 87 0.45 -0.94 -6.96
N ASN A 88 0.37 -1.98 -6.13
CA ASN A 88 0.58 -1.86 -4.69
C ASN A 88 2.05 -1.61 -4.35
N THR A 89 2.96 -2.35 -4.97
CA THR A 89 4.40 -2.16 -4.82
C THR A 89 4.84 -0.79 -5.36
N GLU A 90 4.32 -0.33 -6.49
CA GLU A 90 4.64 1.01 -7.01
C GLU A 90 4.09 2.12 -6.10
N PHE A 91 2.85 1.97 -5.61
CA PHE A 91 2.27 2.85 -4.61
C PHE A 91 3.17 2.96 -3.36
N LEU A 92 3.60 1.82 -2.81
CA LEU A 92 4.41 1.77 -1.60
C LEU A 92 5.81 2.35 -1.83
N LEU A 93 6.44 2.09 -2.97
CA LEU A 93 7.76 2.65 -3.26
C LEU A 93 7.68 4.17 -3.40
N SER A 94 6.64 4.69 -4.07
CA SER A 94 6.39 6.13 -4.14
C SER A 94 6.13 6.75 -2.77
N LEU A 95 5.31 6.09 -1.94
CA LEU A 95 5.05 6.49 -0.57
C LEU A 95 6.34 6.53 0.25
N ALA A 96 7.17 5.49 0.22
CA ALA A 96 8.44 5.43 0.94
C ALA A 96 9.37 6.60 0.52
N VAL A 97 9.51 6.82 -0.79
CA VAL A 97 10.32 7.93 -1.35
C VAL A 97 9.82 9.30 -0.87
N ALA A 98 8.50 9.49 -0.79
CA ALA A 98 7.88 10.73 -0.34
C ALA A 98 7.99 10.93 1.19
N LEU A 99 7.92 9.85 1.97
CA LEU A 99 8.12 9.85 3.42
C LEU A 99 9.56 10.13 3.85
N LYS A 100 10.55 9.84 2.98
CA LYS A 100 11.98 10.11 3.22
C LYS A 100 12.52 9.52 4.54
N GLY A 101 12.03 8.35 4.94
CA GLY A 101 12.44 7.69 6.19
C GLY A 101 11.83 8.32 7.46
N ALA A 102 10.67 8.97 7.33
CA ALA A 102 9.87 9.42 8.45
C ALA A 102 9.69 8.31 9.50
N SER A 103 10.19 8.53 10.71
CA SER A 103 9.93 7.65 11.85
C SER A 103 8.45 7.69 12.24
N GLY A 104 7.97 6.60 12.86
CA GLY A 104 6.59 6.50 13.34
C GLY A 104 5.57 6.23 12.24
N ILE A 105 6.00 5.90 11.01
CA ILE A 105 5.11 5.58 9.90
C ILE A 105 5.52 4.24 9.30
N TRP A 106 4.56 3.32 9.21
CA TRP A 106 4.69 2.05 8.51
C TRP A 106 3.54 1.91 7.52
N ALA A 107 3.73 1.15 6.45
CA ALA A 107 2.65 0.88 5.51
C ALA A 107 2.70 -0.55 4.99
N ILE A 108 1.53 -1.06 4.61
CA ILE A 108 1.34 -2.28 3.85
C ILE A 108 0.32 -1.99 2.76
N ALA A 109 0.54 -2.56 1.58
CA ALA A 109 -0.42 -2.57 0.50
C ALA A 109 -0.36 -3.92 -0.18
N GLY A 110 -1.49 -4.44 -0.62
CA GLY A 110 -1.51 -5.63 -1.45
C GLY A 110 -2.86 -5.89 -2.12
N ASP A 111 -2.78 -6.65 -3.21
CA ASP A 111 -3.93 -7.19 -3.91
C ASP A 111 -4.46 -8.39 -3.13
N THR A 112 -5.77 -8.41 -2.93
CA THR A 112 -6.44 -9.45 -2.16
C THR A 112 -6.50 -10.78 -2.88
N ASP A 113 -6.25 -10.83 -4.20
CA ASP A 113 -6.09 -12.08 -4.95
C ASP A 113 -4.74 -12.79 -4.76
N GLY A 114 -3.79 -12.08 -4.13
CA GLY A 114 -2.46 -12.57 -3.81
C GLY A 114 -1.39 -12.25 -4.86
N ILE A 115 -1.71 -11.48 -5.91
CA ILE A 115 -0.80 -11.16 -7.02
C ILE A 115 -0.89 -9.66 -7.39
N ASP A 116 0.19 -8.92 -7.13
CA ASP A 116 0.36 -7.52 -7.52
C ASP A 116 1.16 -7.39 -8.82
N GLY A 117 0.47 -7.49 -9.95
CA GLY A 117 1.05 -7.30 -11.28
C GLY A 117 1.80 -8.53 -11.79
N VAL A 118 3.11 -8.39 -12.04
CA VAL A 118 3.95 -9.48 -12.55
C VAL A 118 4.69 -10.11 -11.37
N GLU A 119 4.69 -11.45 -11.28
CA GLU A 119 5.35 -12.30 -10.27
C GLU A 119 4.45 -12.79 -9.11
N ASP A 120 5.04 -13.08 -7.95
CA ASP A 120 4.49 -13.87 -6.84
C ASP A 120 4.11 -13.04 -5.60
N ALA A 121 4.38 -11.74 -5.62
CA ALA A 121 4.09 -10.86 -4.50
C ALA A 121 2.65 -10.37 -4.58
N ALA A 122 1.91 -10.47 -3.47
CA ALA A 122 0.63 -9.80 -3.29
C ALA A 122 0.81 -8.30 -3.08
N GLY A 123 2.00 -7.86 -2.68
CA GLY A 123 2.32 -6.48 -2.35
C GLY A 123 3.61 -6.37 -1.57
N ALA A 124 3.73 -5.36 -0.69
CA ALA A 124 4.93 -5.15 0.12
C ALA A 124 4.66 -4.44 1.44
N LEU A 125 5.71 -4.32 2.25
CA LEU A 125 5.78 -3.55 3.48
C LEU A 125 6.71 -2.35 3.33
N VAL A 126 6.40 -1.27 4.02
CA VAL A 126 7.27 -0.10 4.19
C VAL A 126 7.46 0.14 5.67
N ALA A 127 8.72 0.21 6.08
CA ALA A 127 9.16 0.63 7.40
C ALA A 127 10.00 1.92 7.30
N PRO A 128 10.20 2.66 8.42
CA PRO A 128 11.02 3.88 8.42
C PRO A 128 12.44 3.69 7.88
N ASP A 129 12.99 2.49 7.97
CA ASP A 129 14.34 2.14 7.53
C ASP A 129 14.41 1.54 6.11
N SER A 130 13.27 1.28 5.43
CA SER A 130 13.26 0.57 4.14
C SER A 130 14.14 1.28 3.09
N LEU A 131 14.12 2.62 3.02
CA LEU A 131 14.97 3.36 2.07
C LEU A 131 16.47 3.24 2.38
N ILE A 132 16.84 3.06 3.65
CA ILE A 132 18.24 2.85 4.04
C ILE A 132 18.64 1.44 3.63
N ARG A 133 17.85 0.43 3.99
CA ARG A 133 18.08 -0.97 3.59
C ARG A 133 18.19 -1.14 2.08
N MET A 134 17.38 -0.42 1.30
CA MET A 134 17.47 -0.45 -0.18
C MET A 134 18.82 0.07 -0.66
N ARG A 135 19.27 1.22 -0.14
CA ARG A 135 20.56 1.81 -0.52
C ARG A 135 21.74 0.94 -0.10
N ASP A 136 21.67 0.35 1.09
CA ASP A 136 22.69 -0.57 1.59
C ASP A 136 22.77 -1.85 0.74
N ALA A 137 21.66 -2.25 0.13
CA ALA A 137 21.59 -3.33 -0.87
C ALA A 137 21.96 -2.88 -2.30
N GLY A 138 22.39 -1.63 -2.50
CA GLY A 138 22.78 -1.09 -3.81
C GLY A 138 21.63 -0.67 -4.71
N ILE A 139 20.40 -0.56 -4.17
CA ILE A 139 19.21 -0.09 -4.89
C ILE A 139 19.03 1.42 -4.65
N ASP A 140 18.87 2.19 -5.73
CA ASP A 140 18.37 3.57 -5.65
C ASP A 140 16.83 3.59 -5.76
N PRO A 141 16.10 3.85 -4.67
CA PRO A 141 14.63 3.80 -4.66
C PRO A 141 13.98 4.73 -5.69
N ARG A 142 14.59 5.88 -6.00
CA ARG A 142 14.03 6.84 -6.96
C ARG A 142 14.25 6.41 -8.40
N ALA A 143 15.44 5.85 -8.69
CA ALA A 143 15.74 5.30 -10.00
C ALA A 143 14.82 4.11 -10.28
N THR A 144 14.70 3.20 -9.31
CA THR A 144 13.83 2.02 -9.41
C THR A 144 12.35 2.38 -9.57
N LEU A 145 11.86 3.38 -8.83
CA LEU A 145 10.50 3.92 -9.03
C LEU A 145 10.31 4.51 -10.43
N SER A 146 11.30 5.23 -10.95
CA SER A 146 11.21 5.82 -12.29
C SER A 146 11.29 4.78 -13.41
N ALA A 147 11.84 3.60 -13.10
CA ALA A 147 11.94 2.47 -14.01
C ALA A 147 10.78 1.47 -13.88
N HIS A 148 9.77 1.74 -13.04
CA HIS A 148 8.68 0.81 -12.70
C HIS A 148 9.17 -0.57 -12.22
N ASP A 149 10.26 -0.59 -11.45
CA ASP A 149 10.90 -1.83 -10.97
C ASP A 149 10.75 -2.02 -9.45
N SER A 150 9.57 -1.67 -8.92
CA SER A 150 9.27 -1.69 -7.48
C SER A 150 9.45 -3.06 -6.83
N TYR A 151 9.19 -4.15 -7.55
CA TYR A 151 9.39 -5.52 -7.06
C TYR A 151 10.85 -5.75 -6.67
N THR A 152 11.80 -5.36 -7.53
CA THR A 152 13.23 -5.55 -7.28
C THR A 152 13.69 -4.79 -6.04
N ALA A 153 13.17 -3.56 -5.83
CA ALA A 153 13.49 -2.78 -4.63
C ALA A 153 13.06 -3.48 -3.33
N PHE A 154 11.81 -3.95 -3.26
CA PHE A 154 11.31 -4.61 -2.06
C PHE A 154 11.89 -6.01 -1.88
N LYS A 155 12.15 -6.74 -2.97
CA LYS A 155 12.83 -8.03 -2.93
C LYS A 155 14.22 -7.93 -2.33
N ALA A 156 14.99 -6.91 -2.71
CA ALA A 156 16.36 -6.71 -2.23
C ALA A 156 16.47 -6.57 -0.71
N ILE A 157 15.39 -6.11 -0.06
CA ILE A 157 15.34 -5.89 1.39
C ILE A 157 14.47 -6.89 2.16
N GLY A 158 13.84 -7.84 1.46
CA GLY A 158 12.99 -8.88 2.06
C GLY A 158 11.60 -8.39 2.50
N ASP A 159 11.10 -7.29 1.95
CA ASP A 159 9.83 -6.65 2.38
C ASP A 159 8.64 -6.98 1.45
N LEU A 160 8.79 -7.93 0.52
CA LEU A 160 7.67 -8.42 -0.29
C LEU A 160 6.70 -9.23 0.58
N VAL A 161 5.40 -9.03 0.35
CA VAL A 161 4.34 -9.83 0.96
C VAL A 161 3.95 -10.92 -0.03
N VAL A 162 4.23 -12.18 0.31
CA VAL A 162 3.92 -13.35 -0.50
C VAL A 162 2.89 -14.19 0.24
N THR A 163 1.64 -14.16 -0.22
CA THR A 163 0.53 -14.92 0.38
C THR A 163 0.29 -16.26 -0.31
N GLY A 164 0.71 -16.38 -1.58
CA GLY A 164 0.14 -17.37 -2.50
C GLY A 164 -1.30 -17.01 -2.90
N PRO A 165 -1.95 -17.83 -3.75
CA PRO A 165 -3.30 -17.54 -4.22
C PRO A 165 -4.31 -17.61 -3.07
N THR A 166 -5.01 -16.50 -2.83
CA THR A 166 -6.00 -16.38 -1.74
C THR A 166 -7.38 -16.89 -2.13
N LEU A 167 -7.62 -17.10 -3.45
CA LEU A 167 -8.88 -17.55 -4.05
C LEU A 167 -10.09 -16.62 -3.79
N THR A 168 -9.83 -15.35 -3.44
CA THR A 168 -10.83 -14.28 -3.34
C THR A 168 -10.23 -13.00 -3.91
N ASN A 169 -11.05 -12.14 -4.51
CA ASN A 169 -10.59 -10.82 -4.96
C ASN A 169 -11.64 -9.77 -4.58
N VAL A 170 -11.22 -8.82 -3.74
CA VAL A 170 -11.94 -7.61 -3.34
C VAL A 170 -11.05 -6.37 -3.53
N ASN A 171 -10.22 -6.39 -4.59
CA ASN A 171 -9.27 -5.35 -5.02
C ASN A 171 -8.12 -5.10 -4.02
N ASP A 172 -7.44 -3.98 -4.20
CA ASP A 172 -6.32 -3.55 -3.35
C ASP A 172 -6.79 -3.12 -1.95
N ILE A 173 -6.02 -3.51 -0.94
CA ILE A 173 -6.11 -2.96 0.41
C ILE A 173 -4.79 -2.28 0.77
N ARG A 174 -4.88 -1.05 1.24
CA ARG A 174 -3.74 -0.23 1.69
C ARG A 174 -3.98 0.22 3.12
N ALA A 175 -2.97 0.01 3.97
CA ALA A 175 -2.99 0.45 5.36
C ALA A 175 -1.70 1.17 5.72
N ILE A 176 -1.81 2.33 6.38
CA ILE A 176 -0.68 3.13 6.83
C ILE A 176 -0.83 3.34 8.34
N LEU A 177 0.09 2.77 9.10
CA LEU A 177 0.17 2.93 10.55
C LEU A 177 0.92 4.22 10.90
N ILE A 178 0.33 5.01 11.79
CA ILE A 178 0.92 6.18 12.42
C ILE A 178 1.09 5.86 13.91
N GLY A 179 2.34 5.72 14.36
CA GLY A 179 2.71 5.36 15.74
C GLY A 179 2.95 6.54 16.67
#